data_AF-A0A929ZMY3-F1
#
_entry.id   AF-A0A929ZMY3-F1
#
_cell.length_a   1.000
_cell.length_b   1.000
_cell.length_c   1.000
_cell.angle_alpha   90.00
_cell.angle_beta   90.00
_cell.angle_gamma   90.00
#
_symmetry.space_group_name_H-M   'P 1'
#
loop_
_entity.id
_entity.type
_entity.pdbx_description
1 polymer ?
#
loop_
_entity_poly.entity_id
_entity_poly.type
_entity_poly.pdbx_seq_one_letter_code
_entity_poly.pdbx_strand_id
1 'polypeptide(L)'
;TLFGAPSPKTQELDDHYFGAIPPRVAAFMKEANQELWKLGIYAKTEHNEVAPGQFELAPIFTNGNVAVDQNHLIMDILRETAKKHGFACLLHEKPFQGINGSGKHDNYSIITDDGQNLFSPGDKPAENIRFLLFVCAFIRAVDTYPLLLRLSASCTGNDHRLGANEAPPAIISIYLGSYIENILYDIYTKNRKKQTTQEEKATFNPVTGLSYIPHDNTDRNRTSPLAFTGNKFEFRMLGSSMSASFSNTVLNAIMAESLNQIADELEGIKYIQDIREKALTICRTLIEKHKRILFSGDGYSEEWAKEAKRRGLPNVKSFIESTEVLNDPSVINLFTSLNIYSEKELAANRIILQEQYEKIMGIEVRTMIEMARKDILPSQIAELKFYNDIINTSGKNTPKFIRDHASTISTLIDQTYQAIQSLEDAWQKATTIGNTFEVGQNIYYKINPLMDKLRASVDAYEKIAAREFYKLPSYEDILFNI
;
A
#
# COMPACT_ATOMS: atom_id res chain seq x y z
N THR A 1 -6.62 -6.76 12.71
CA THR A 1 -7.47 -7.24 13.82
C THR A 1 -7.91 -6.04 14.62
N LEU A 2 -9.08 -6.11 15.26
CA LEU A 2 -9.62 -5.01 16.06
C LEU A 2 -8.94 -4.90 17.44
N PHE A 3 -8.51 -6.05 17.98
CA PHE A 3 -7.75 -6.19 19.22
C PHE A 3 -6.49 -7.03 18.99
N GLY A 4 -5.54 -6.95 19.92
CA GLY A 4 -4.36 -7.79 19.95
C GLY A 4 -3.15 -7.02 20.44
N ALA A 5 -2.63 -7.42 21.60
CA ALA A 5 -1.38 -6.91 22.13
C ALA A 5 -0.18 -7.38 21.27
N PRO A 6 0.88 -6.55 21.15
CA PRO A 6 2.12 -6.99 20.51
C PRO A 6 2.70 -8.24 21.19
N SER A 7 3.08 -9.22 20.38
CA SER A 7 3.77 -10.44 20.84
C SER A 7 5.23 -10.13 21.24
N PRO A 8 5.84 -10.87 22.19
CA PRO A 8 7.25 -10.74 22.53
C PRO A 8 8.20 -10.96 21.35
N LYS A 9 7.81 -11.84 20.41
CA LYS A 9 8.47 -12.01 19.12
C LYS A 9 7.56 -11.42 18.04
N THR A 10 8.11 -10.56 17.17
CA THR A 10 7.39 -10.04 16.00
C THR A 10 8.11 -10.42 14.71
N GLN A 11 8.63 -9.44 13.96
CA GLN A 11 9.35 -9.62 12.70
C GLN A 11 10.82 -9.16 12.80
N GLU A 12 11.30 -8.80 13.99
CA GLU A 12 12.59 -8.11 14.23
C GLU A 12 13.84 -8.91 13.83
N LEU A 13 13.72 -10.22 13.59
CA LEU A 13 14.86 -11.07 13.24
C LEU A 13 15.13 -11.13 11.73
N ASP A 14 14.23 -10.61 10.88
CA ASP A 14 14.28 -10.73 9.41
C ASP A 14 14.42 -12.17 8.87
N ASP A 15 14.33 -13.19 9.73
CA ASP A 15 14.51 -14.62 9.44
C ASP A 15 13.51 -15.17 8.40
N HIS A 16 12.43 -14.43 8.14
CA HIS A 16 11.31 -14.88 7.32
C HIS A 16 11.48 -14.51 5.83
N TYR A 17 12.09 -13.37 5.52
CA TYR A 17 12.20 -12.92 4.14
C TYR A 17 13.12 -13.85 3.33
N PHE A 18 12.58 -14.50 2.30
CA PHE A 18 13.24 -15.61 1.58
C PHE A 18 13.67 -16.81 2.45
N GLY A 19 13.10 -16.98 3.65
CA GLY A 19 13.28 -18.17 4.48
C GLY A 19 12.62 -19.43 3.88
N ALA A 20 12.79 -20.58 4.52
CA ALA A 20 12.12 -21.81 4.10
C ALA A 20 10.59 -21.73 4.32
N ILE A 21 9.80 -22.12 3.32
CA ILE A 21 8.33 -22.14 3.42
C ILE A 21 7.90 -23.34 4.29
N PRO A 22 7.04 -23.15 5.32
CA PRO A 22 6.56 -24.24 6.15
C PRO A 22 5.88 -25.35 5.33
N PRO A 23 6.06 -26.65 5.64
CA PRO A 23 5.55 -27.75 4.82
C PRO A 23 4.04 -27.71 4.53
N ARG A 24 3.23 -27.29 5.51
CA ARG A 24 1.77 -27.12 5.33
C ARG A 24 1.44 -26.02 4.31
N VAL A 25 2.18 -24.91 4.36
CA VAL A 25 2.00 -23.81 3.41
C VAL A 25 2.51 -24.19 2.04
N ALA A 26 3.62 -24.91 1.94
CA ALA A 26 4.12 -25.43 0.67
C ALA A 26 3.11 -26.37 -0.01
N ALA A 27 2.40 -27.21 0.76
CA ALA A 27 1.32 -28.05 0.24
C ALA A 27 0.14 -27.20 -0.29
N PHE A 28 -0.26 -26.16 0.45
CA PHE A 28 -1.26 -25.20 0.01
C PHE A 28 -0.85 -24.49 -1.29
N MET A 29 0.36 -23.91 -1.35
CA MET A 29 0.88 -23.21 -2.53
C MET A 29 0.97 -24.13 -3.74
N LYS A 30 1.32 -25.41 -3.53
CA LYS A 30 1.36 -26.41 -4.59
C LYS A 30 -0.03 -26.66 -5.20
N GLU A 31 -1.07 -26.84 -4.38
CA GLU A 31 -2.43 -27.01 -4.90
C GLU A 31 -2.94 -25.73 -5.57
N ALA A 32 -2.67 -24.56 -4.98
CA ALA A 32 -3.07 -23.27 -5.55
C ALA A 32 -2.46 -23.07 -6.95
N ASN A 33 -1.17 -23.38 -7.11
CA ASN A 33 -0.50 -23.39 -8.41
C ASN A 33 -1.14 -24.36 -9.39
N GLN A 34 -1.46 -25.58 -8.97
CA GLN A 34 -2.12 -26.55 -9.85
C GLN A 34 -3.48 -26.07 -10.35
N GLU A 35 -4.27 -25.41 -9.51
CA GLU A 35 -5.53 -24.80 -9.93
C GLU A 35 -5.31 -23.60 -10.88
N LEU A 36 -4.32 -22.75 -10.61
CA LEU A 36 -3.97 -21.62 -11.47
C LEU A 36 -3.44 -22.05 -12.85
N TRP A 37 -2.63 -23.12 -12.91
CA TRP A 37 -2.10 -23.66 -14.17
C TRP A 37 -3.21 -24.18 -15.08
N LYS A 38 -4.30 -24.74 -14.53
CA LYS A 38 -5.48 -25.14 -15.31
C LYS A 38 -6.14 -23.95 -16.03
N LEU A 39 -5.96 -22.74 -15.50
CA LEU A 39 -6.46 -21.48 -16.06
C LEU A 39 -5.42 -20.74 -16.91
N GLY A 40 -4.23 -21.32 -17.10
CA GLY A 40 -3.13 -20.70 -17.84
C GLY A 40 -2.45 -19.54 -17.09
N ILE A 41 -2.62 -19.47 -15.77
CA ILE A 41 -1.99 -18.46 -14.91
C ILE A 41 -0.75 -19.08 -14.28
N TYR A 42 0.44 -18.55 -14.60
CA TYR A 42 1.71 -19.07 -14.11
C TYR A 42 2.37 -18.08 -13.16
N ALA A 43 2.65 -18.52 -11.94
CA ALA A 43 3.48 -17.77 -11.01
C ALA A 43 4.93 -17.71 -11.53
N LYS A 44 5.50 -16.50 -11.55
CA LYS A 44 6.92 -16.26 -11.82
C LYS A 44 7.74 -16.39 -10.54
N THR A 45 7.21 -15.89 -9.43
CA THR A 45 7.87 -15.88 -8.13
C THR A 45 6.88 -16.20 -7.02
N GLU A 46 7.37 -16.95 -6.04
CA GLU A 46 6.67 -17.25 -4.78
C GLU A 46 7.70 -17.27 -3.66
N HIS A 47 7.47 -16.52 -2.59
CA HIS A 47 8.35 -16.50 -1.43
C HIS A 47 7.62 -16.07 -0.15
N ASN A 48 8.27 -16.34 0.98
CA ASN A 48 7.92 -15.71 2.24
C ASN A 48 8.17 -14.20 2.15
N GLU A 49 7.27 -13.45 2.76
CA GLU A 49 7.42 -12.02 2.98
C GLU A 49 8.02 -11.74 4.36
N VAL A 50 8.22 -10.46 4.68
CA VAL A 50 8.89 -10.02 5.92
C VAL A 50 8.11 -10.41 7.18
N ALA A 51 6.77 -10.31 7.17
CA ALA A 51 5.97 -10.68 8.34
C ALA A 51 5.72 -12.21 8.43
N PRO A 52 5.64 -12.77 9.66
CA PRO A 52 5.27 -14.17 9.85
C PRO A 52 3.91 -14.50 9.21
N GLY A 53 3.84 -15.61 8.48
CA GLY A 53 2.62 -16.03 7.78
C GLY A 53 2.23 -15.14 6.59
N GLN A 54 3.12 -14.24 6.16
CA GLN A 54 2.95 -13.43 4.96
C GLN A 54 3.70 -14.07 3.77
N PHE A 55 3.06 -14.09 2.60
CA PHE A 55 3.61 -14.69 1.40
C PHE A 55 3.29 -13.82 0.18
N GLU A 56 4.15 -13.89 -0.83
CA GLU A 56 3.94 -13.26 -2.13
C GLU A 56 3.77 -14.32 -3.21
N LEU A 57 2.85 -14.05 -4.15
CA LEU A 57 2.73 -14.77 -5.43
C LEU A 57 2.61 -13.71 -6.53
N ALA A 58 3.55 -13.73 -7.48
CA ALA A 58 3.52 -12.83 -8.63
C ALA A 58 3.38 -13.63 -9.93
N PRO A 59 2.31 -13.43 -10.73
CA PRO A 59 2.18 -14.07 -12.03
C PRO A 59 3.13 -13.46 -13.08
N ILE A 60 3.34 -14.18 -14.18
CA ILE A 60 3.96 -13.60 -15.37
C ILE A 60 3.08 -12.45 -15.89
N PHE A 61 3.68 -11.32 -16.24
CA PHE A 61 2.96 -10.16 -16.77
C PHE A 61 2.22 -10.50 -18.08
N THR A 62 1.11 -9.82 -18.33
CA THR A 62 0.30 -9.97 -19.54
C THR A 62 -0.41 -8.65 -19.85
N ASN A 63 -1.26 -8.62 -20.87
CA ASN A 63 -2.07 -7.45 -21.23
C ASN A 63 -2.89 -6.95 -20.04
N GLY A 64 -2.97 -5.62 -19.86
CA GLY A 64 -3.48 -5.02 -18.62
C GLY A 64 -4.87 -5.51 -18.19
N ASN A 65 -5.82 -5.65 -19.12
CA ASN A 65 -7.15 -6.18 -18.80
C ASN A 65 -7.10 -7.65 -18.36
N VAL A 66 -6.35 -8.49 -19.09
CA VAL A 66 -6.17 -9.91 -18.75
C VAL A 66 -5.45 -10.06 -17.41
N ALA A 67 -4.48 -9.20 -17.10
CA ALA A 67 -3.76 -9.22 -15.83
C ALA A 67 -4.68 -8.93 -14.64
N VAL A 68 -5.63 -7.98 -14.80
CA VAL A 68 -6.66 -7.69 -13.81
C VAL A 68 -7.59 -8.90 -13.61
N ASP A 69 -8.06 -9.52 -14.68
CA ASP A 69 -8.91 -10.71 -14.61
C ASP A 69 -8.19 -11.90 -13.93
N GLN A 70 -6.93 -12.14 -14.31
CA GLN A 70 -6.09 -13.14 -13.69
C GLN A 70 -5.88 -12.85 -12.20
N ASN A 71 -5.70 -11.59 -11.80
CA ASN A 71 -5.55 -11.23 -10.39
C ASN A 71 -6.82 -11.55 -9.57
N HIS A 72 -8.01 -11.31 -10.13
CA HIS A 72 -9.27 -11.70 -9.48
C HIS A 72 -9.35 -13.21 -9.27
N LEU A 73 -9.03 -14.00 -10.31
CA LEU A 73 -9.01 -15.46 -10.22
C LEU A 73 -7.97 -15.97 -9.20
N ILE A 74 -6.79 -15.34 -9.14
CA ILE A 74 -5.76 -15.65 -8.14
C ILE A 74 -6.31 -15.44 -6.72
N MET A 75 -6.91 -14.28 -6.44
CA MET A 75 -7.44 -13.99 -5.10
C MET A 75 -8.51 -15.01 -4.66
N ASP A 76 -9.37 -15.43 -5.59
CA ASP A 76 -10.42 -16.41 -5.29
C ASP A 76 -9.85 -17.82 -5.10
N ILE A 77 -8.94 -18.27 -5.97
CA ILE A 77 -8.28 -19.58 -5.84
C ILE A 77 -7.46 -19.68 -4.56
N LEU A 78 -6.75 -18.62 -4.17
CA LEU A 78 -5.99 -18.59 -2.92
C LEU A 78 -6.92 -18.77 -1.71
N ARG A 79 -8.07 -18.07 -1.68
CA ARG A 79 -9.05 -18.21 -0.58
C ARG A 79 -9.68 -19.59 -0.53
N GLU A 80 -10.12 -20.13 -1.67
CA GLU A 80 -10.77 -21.43 -1.73
C GLU A 80 -9.80 -22.56 -1.39
N THR A 81 -8.57 -22.50 -1.91
CA THR A 81 -7.53 -23.49 -1.62
C THR A 81 -7.09 -23.41 -0.16
N ALA A 82 -6.98 -22.21 0.42
CA ALA A 82 -6.64 -22.06 1.83
C ALA A 82 -7.63 -22.79 2.74
N LYS A 83 -8.95 -22.67 2.48
CA LYS A 83 -9.99 -23.38 3.24
C LYS A 83 -9.80 -24.90 3.23
N LYS A 84 -9.44 -25.48 2.08
CA LYS A 84 -9.18 -26.93 1.95
C LYS A 84 -7.99 -27.40 2.80
N HIS A 85 -7.00 -26.54 3.00
CA HIS A 85 -5.81 -26.82 3.81
C HIS A 85 -5.96 -26.41 5.28
N GLY A 86 -7.17 -26.01 5.70
CA GLY A 86 -7.45 -25.56 7.07
C GLY A 86 -6.83 -24.20 7.40
N PHE A 87 -6.62 -23.36 6.39
CA PHE A 87 -6.12 -21.99 6.52
C PHE A 87 -7.20 -20.96 6.19
N ALA A 88 -6.99 -19.73 6.68
CA ALA A 88 -7.69 -18.55 6.23
C ALA A 88 -6.73 -17.64 5.46
N CYS A 89 -6.99 -17.40 4.16
CA CYS A 89 -6.20 -16.46 3.36
C CYS A 89 -6.67 -15.03 3.62
N LEU A 90 -5.84 -14.23 4.29
CA LEU A 90 -6.13 -12.84 4.63
C LEU A 90 -5.56 -11.89 3.57
N LEU A 91 -6.44 -11.22 2.82
CA LEU A 91 -6.04 -10.22 1.81
C LEU A 91 -6.17 -8.77 2.30
N HIS A 92 -6.52 -8.57 3.57
CA HIS A 92 -6.60 -7.23 4.17
C HIS A 92 -5.23 -6.54 4.17
N GLU A 93 -5.19 -5.23 3.95
CA GLU A 93 -3.95 -4.44 3.80
C GLU A 93 -3.12 -4.41 5.10
N LYS A 94 -3.81 -4.48 6.24
CA LYS A 94 -3.17 -4.50 7.57
C LYS A 94 -3.86 -5.52 8.48
N PRO A 95 -3.61 -6.83 8.29
CA PRO A 95 -4.32 -7.86 9.04
C PRO A 95 -3.93 -7.85 10.52
N PHE A 96 -2.70 -7.46 10.86
CA PHE A 96 -2.19 -7.38 12.24
C PHE A 96 -1.50 -6.02 12.46
N GLN A 97 -1.68 -5.41 13.64
CA GLN A 97 -1.03 -4.14 13.97
C GLN A 97 0.42 -4.38 14.39
N GLY A 98 1.32 -3.46 14.06
CA GLY A 98 2.72 -3.51 14.49
C GLY A 98 3.68 -4.33 13.60
N ILE A 99 3.18 -5.12 12.65
CA ILE A 99 4.00 -5.85 11.66
C ILE A 99 3.78 -5.35 10.23
N ASN A 100 4.49 -5.86 9.22
CA ASN A 100 4.34 -5.43 7.83
C ASN A 100 2.89 -5.60 7.34
N GLY A 101 2.47 -4.69 6.46
CA GLY A 101 1.17 -4.77 5.79
C GLY A 101 1.27 -5.53 4.47
N SER A 102 0.12 -5.89 3.89
CA SER A 102 0.03 -6.55 2.60
C SER A 102 -0.28 -5.53 1.50
N GLY A 103 0.55 -5.50 0.46
CA GLY A 103 0.33 -4.66 -0.73
C GLY A 103 0.03 -5.50 -1.98
N LYS A 104 -0.34 -4.83 -3.06
CA LYS A 104 -0.39 -5.42 -4.40
C LYS A 104 0.34 -4.49 -5.36
N HIS A 105 1.58 -4.79 -5.69
CA HIS A 105 2.35 -3.92 -6.59
C HIS A 105 1.87 -4.07 -8.03
N ASP A 106 1.66 -2.94 -8.70
CA ASP A 106 1.33 -2.92 -10.13
C ASP A 106 2.58 -2.58 -10.94
N ASN A 107 3.06 -3.55 -11.70
CA ASN A 107 4.23 -3.42 -12.56
C ASN A 107 3.80 -2.95 -13.95
N TYR A 108 3.77 -1.63 -14.13
CA TYR A 108 3.25 -0.95 -15.31
C TYR A 108 4.31 -0.77 -16.41
N SER A 109 3.98 -1.21 -17.63
CA SER A 109 4.78 -0.97 -18.83
C SER A 109 3.92 -0.80 -20.07
N ILE A 110 4.46 -0.12 -21.09
CA ILE A 110 3.79 0.08 -22.39
C ILE A 110 4.66 -0.58 -23.45
N ILE A 111 4.07 -1.54 -24.16
CA ILE A 111 4.74 -2.34 -25.19
C ILE A 111 3.96 -2.15 -26.49
N THR A 112 4.67 -1.89 -27.58
CA THR A 112 4.09 -1.79 -28.92
C THR A 112 3.68 -3.17 -29.45
N ASP A 113 2.87 -3.19 -30.50
CA ASP A 113 2.42 -4.42 -31.18
C ASP A 113 3.58 -5.24 -31.76
N ASP A 114 4.69 -4.60 -32.12
CA ASP A 114 5.94 -5.25 -32.55
C ASP A 114 6.90 -5.61 -31.39
N GLY A 115 6.45 -5.48 -30.14
CA GLY A 115 7.17 -5.97 -28.95
C GLY A 115 8.20 -5.02 -28.35
N GLN A 116 8.26 -3.75 -28.79
CA GLN A 116 9.18 -2.77 -28.23
C GLN A 116 8.61 -2.19 -26.92
N ASN A 117 9.35 -2.36 -25.82
CA ASN A 117 9.01 -1.74 -24.54
C ASN A 117 9.46 -0.27 -24.52
N LEU A 118 8.51 0.65 -24.37
CA LEU A 118 8.71 2.09 -24.43
C LEU A 118 9.36 2.68 -23.18
N PHE A 119 9.39 1.92 -22.09
CA PHE A 119 10.16 2.23 -20.88
C PHE A 119 11.49 1.49 -20.80
N SER A 120 11.88 0.76 -21.85
CA SER A 120 13.22 0.16 -21.91
C SER A 120 14.26 1.21 -22.29
N PRO A 121 15.31 1.43 -21.48
CA PRO A 121 16.30 2.45 -21.73
C PRO A 121 17.23 2.09 -22.91
N GLY A 122 17.45 0.79 -23.16
CA GLY A 122 18.42 0.28 -24.13
C GLY A 122 19.88 0.53 -23.72
N ASP A 123 20.82 0.27 -24.62
CA ASP A 123 22.26 0.37 -24.32
C ASP A 123 22.74 1.81 -24.13
N LYS A 124 22.07 2.77 -24.79
CA LYS A 124 22.42 4.20 -24.75
C LYS A 124 21.20 5.06 -24.41
N PRO A 125 20.82 5.14 -23.12
CA PRO A 125 19.55 5.74 -22.73
C PRO A 125 19.47 7.23 -23.02
N ALA A 126 20.60 7.95 -22.94
CA ALA A 126 20.69 9.37 -23.31
C ALA A 126 20.48 9.64 -24.81
N GLU A 127 20.67 8.64 -25.68
CA GLU A 127 20.45 8.75 -27.12
C GLU A 127 19.06 8.24 -27.55
N ASN A 128 18.39 7.48 -26.69
CA ASN A 128 17.08 6.89 -26.91
C ASN A 128 15.95 7.90 -26.66
N ILE A 129 15.67 8.73 -27.67
CA ILE A 129 14.68 9.81 -27.54
C ILE A 129 13.28 9.31 -27.20
N ARG A 130 12.91 8.12 -27.69
CA ARG A 130 11.59 7.54 -27.42
C ARG A 130 11.45 7.21 -25.94
N PHE A 131 12.42 6.50 -25.37
CA PHE A 131 12.46 6.22 -23.94
C PHE A 131 12.38 7.51 -23.10
N LEU A 132 13.22 8.50 -23.42
CA LEU A 132 13.26 9.77 -22.69
C LEU A 132 11.90 10.49 -22.72
N LEU A 133 11.25 10.53 -23.89
CA LEU A 133 9.95 11.18 -24.06
C LEU A 133 8.85 10.46 -23.25
N PHE A 134 8.83 9.13 -23.27
CA PHE A 134 7.87 8.34 -22.50
C PHE A 134 8.09 8.46 -20.99
N VAL A 135 9.34 8.48 -20.52
CA VAL A 135 9.65 8.75 -19.11
C VAL A 135 9.23 10.16 -18.71
N CYS A 136 9.51 11.18 -19.53
CA CYS A 136 9.07 12.55 -19.25
C CYS A 136 7.54 12.68 -19.25
N ALA A 137 6.85 11.99 -20.15
CA ALA A 137 5.39 11.91 -20.18
C ALA A 137 4.84 11.29 -18.90
N PHE A 138 5.45 10.19 -18.43
CA PHE A 138 5.07 9.55 -17.18
C PHE A 138 5.27 10.47 -15.97
N ILE A 139 6.41 11.18 -15.89
CA ILE A 139 6.69 12.17 -14.83
C ILE A 139 5.62 13.26 -14.81
N ARG A 140 5.27 13.82 -15.97
CA ARG A 140 4.21 14.82 -16.10
C ARG A 140 2.85 14.26 -15.65
N ALA A 141 2.50 13.06 -16.12
CA ALA A 141 1.21 12.43 -15.83
C ALA A 141 1.01 12.26 -14.30
N VAL A 142 2.03 11.75 -13.62
CA VAL A 142 2.02 11.53 -12.16
C VAL A 142 2.01 12.85 -11.38
N ASP A 143 2.82 13.83 -11.80
CA ASP A 143 2.90 15.13 -11.10
C ASP A 143 1.64 16.00 -11.27
N THR A 144 0.93 15.83 -12.40
CA THR A 144 -0.34 16.53 -12.67
C THR A 144 -1.49 15.93 -11.86
N TYR A 145 -1.53 14.61 -11.68
CA TYR A 145 -2.66 13.91 -11.04
C TYR A 145 -2.28 13.07 -9.78
N PRO A 146 -1.47 13.57 -8.84
CA PRO A 146 -1.02 12.79 -7.69
C PRO A 146 -2.17 12.40 -6.75
N LEU A 147 -3.15 13.28 -6.56
CA LEU A 147 -4.32 12.97 -5.71
C LEU A 147 -5.21 11.87 -6.30
N LEU A 148 -5.36 11.86 -7.63
CA LEU A 148 -6.14 10.83 -8.31
C LEU A 148 -5.45 9.48 -8.20
N LEU A 149 -4.11 9.44 -8.33
CA LEU A 149 -3.32 8.23 -8.08
C LEU A 149 -3.46 7.75 -6.64
N ARG A 150 -3.38 8.65 -5.64
CA ARG A 150 -3.61 8.32 -4.23
C ARG A 150 -4.99 7.70 -4.04
N LEU A 151 -6.06 8.31 -4.56
CA LEU A 151 -7.41 7.72 -4.45
C LEU A 151 -7.45 6.34 -5.10
N SER A 152 -6.94 6.22 -6.32
CA SER A 152 -7.08 5.03 -7.15
C SER A 152 -6.46 3.76 -6.56
N ALA A 153 -5.49 3.92 -5.65
CA ALA A 153 -4.71 2.83 -5.08
C ALA A 153 -5.10 2.51 -3.63
N SER A 154 -6.23 3.03 -3.15
CA SER A 154 -6.55 3.00 -1.73
C SER A 154 -7.99 2.63 -1.42
N CYS A 155 -8.18 2.10 -0.22
CA CYS A 155 -9.45 1.71 0.36
C CYS A 155 -9.37 1.95 1.88
N THR A 156 -10.45 1.66 2.61
CA THR A 156 -10.52 1.75 4.08
C THR A 156 -9.32 1.09 4.77
N GLY A 157 -8.98 -0.15 4.41
CA GLY A 157 -7.87 -0.89 5.01
C GLY A 157 -6.49 -0.28 4.74
N ASN A 158 -6.34 0.43 3.62
CA ASN A 158 -5.06 1.01 3.21
C ASN A 158 -4.64 2.20 4.09
N ASP A 159 -5.58 2.89 4.74
CA ASP A 159 -5.28 3.95 5.71
C ASP A 159 -4.51 3.41 6.93
N HIS A 160 -4.66 2.13 7.26
CA HIS A 160 -3.86 1.46 8.30
C HIS A 160 -2.49 0.97 7.81
N ARG A 161 -2.27 0.95 6.48
CA ARG A 161 -1.07 0.41 5.85
C ARG A 161 -0.09 1.50 5.43
N LEU A 162 -0.56 2.53 4.72
CA LEU A 162 0.31 3.52 4.08
C LEU A 162 1.15 4.32 5.09
N GLY A 163 2.42 4.56 4.74
CA GLY A 163 3.34 5.39 5.53
C GLY A 163 4.02 4.68 6.70
N ALA A 164 4.00 3.36 6.75
CA ALA A 164 4.70 2.55 7.75
C ALA A 164 5.14 1.20 7.17
N ASN A 165 6.16 0.57 7.77
CA ASN A 165 6.58 -0.81 7.54
C ASN A 165 6.58 -1.24 6.05
N GLU A 166 7.45 -0.61 5.24
CA GLU A 166 7.64 -0.85 3.79
C GLU A 166 6.48 -0.44 2.87
N ALA A 167 5.34 0.02 3.39
CA ALA A 167 4.30 0.63 2.56
C ALA A 167 4.61 2.12 2.31
N PRO A 168 4.52 2.62 1.07
CA PRO A 168 4.84 4.02 0.77
C PRO A 168 3.92 5.01 1.50
N PRO A 169 4.37 6.25 1.77
CA PRO A 169 3.53 7.30 2.33
C PRO A 169 2.44 7.75 1.33
N ALA A 170 1.45 8.50 1.81
CA ALA A 170 0.39 9.08 0.98
C ALA A 170 0.88 10.20 0.03
N ILE A 171 2.16 10.58 0.10
CA ILE A 171 2.79 11.58 -0.75
C ILE A 171 3.29 10.87 -2.00
N ILE A 172 2.64 11.13 -3.15
CA ILE A 172 3.10 10.60 -4.43
C ILE A 172 4.47 11.17 -4.78
N SER A 173 5.41 10.30 -5.12
CA SER A 173 6.72 10.66 -5.68
C SER A 173 7.20 9.57 -6.63
N ILE A 174 8.14 9.93 -7.49
CA ILE A 174 8.77 8.99 -8.43
C ILE A 174 10.24 8.82 -8.07
N TYR A 175 10.64 7.58 -7.93
CA TYR A 175 12.03 7.15 -7.88
C TYR A 175 12.49 6.69 -9.27
N LEU A 176 13.52 7.30 -9.85
CA LEU A 176 14.06 6.93 -11.17
C LEU A 176 15.40 6.18 -11.11
N GLY A 177 16.09 6.24 -9.97
CA GLY A 177 17.49 5.89 -9.87
C GLY A 177 18.41 7.02 -10.35
N SER A 178 19.56 7.15 -9.69
CA SER A 178 20.52 8.24 -9.91
C SER A 178 20.95 8.36 -11.37
N TYR A 179 21.16 7.23 -12.05
CA TYR A 179 21.61 7.20 -13.45
C TYR A 179 20.60 7.84 -14.42
N ILE A 180 19.33 7.42 -14.36
CA ILE A 180 18.28 7.97 -15.25
C ILE A 180 17.97 9.42 -14.86
N GLU A 181 17.91 9.71 -13.57
CA GLU A 181 17.68 11.06 -13.05
C GLU A 181 18.76 12.05 -13.53
N ASN A 182 20.03 11.67 -13.49
CA ASN A 182 21.14 12.48 -14.01
C ASN A 182 21.04 12.72 -15.52
N ILE A 183 20.67 11.70 -16.32
CA ILE A 183 20.46 11.87 -17.77
C ILE A 183 19.38 12.92 -18.04
N LEU A 184 18.27 12.89 -17.31
CA LEU A 184 17.20 13.87 -17.45
C LEU A 184 17.68 15.28 -17.04
N TYR A 185 18.43 15.41 -15.94
CA TYR A 185 18.98 16.69 -15.52
C TYR A 185 20.04 17.26 -16.49
N ASP A 186 20.84 16.43 -17.14
CA ASP A 186 21.79 16.86 -18.18
C ASP A 186 21.05 17.41 -19.41
N ILE A 187 19.96 16.75 -19.81
CA ILE A 187 19.09 17.22 -20.90
C ILE A 187 18.49 18.59 -20.54
N TYR A 188 18.00 18.74 -19.30
CA TYR A 188 17.40 19.97 -18.78
C TYR A 188 18.40 21.13 -18.71
N THR A 189 19.57 20.93 -18.10
CA THR A 189 20.56 21.99 -17.87
C THR A 189 21.38 22.39 -19.10
N LYS A 190 21.23 21.66 -20.23
CA LYS A 190 22.05 21.79 -21.44
C LYS A 190 23.56 21.59 -21.20
N ASN A 191 23.96 21.11 -20.03
CA ASN A 191 25.34 20.73 -19.78
C ASN A 191 25.60 19.40 -20.46
N ARG A 192 26.08 19.44 -21.72
CA ARG A 192 26.92 18.37 -22.24
C ARG A 192 28.26 18.40 -21.50
N LYS A 193 28.29 18.15 -20.19
CA LYS A 193 29.54 17.64 -19.62
C LYS A 193 29.78 16.34 -20.37
N LYS A 194 30.94 16.23 -21.04
CA LYS A 194 31.45 14.94 -21.51
C LYS A 194 31.14 13.95 -20.40
N GLN A 195 30.43 12.87 -20.74
CA GLN A 195 30.31 11.72 -19.85
C GLN A 195 31.71 11.50 -19.28
N THR A 196 31.90 11.75 -17.98
CA THR A 196 32.90 11.04 -17.23
C THR A 196 32.41 9.61 -17.23
N THR A 197 32.72 8.90 -18.32
CA THR A 197 32.96 7.47 -18.25
C THR A 197 33.89 7.26 -17.08
N GLN A 198 33.47 6.40 -16.16
CA GLN A 198 34.11 5.98 -14.91
C GLN A 198 33.52 6.63 -13.65
N GLU A 199 32.37 6.14 -13.20
CA GLU A 199 32.43 5.46 -11.89
C GLU A 199 33.54 4.44 -12.01
N GLU A 200 34.56 4.55 -11.16
CA GLU A 200 35.73 3.69 -11.14
C GLU A 200 35.36 2.32 -11.69
N LYS A 201 35.94 1.96 -12.85
CA LYS A 201 36.12 0.55 -13.16
C LYS A 201 36.94 0.04 -11.99
N ALA A 202 36.28 -0.44 -10.93
CA ALA A 202 36.83 -1.47 -10.10
C ALA A 202 37.35 -2.47 -11.13
N THR A 203 38.66 -2.62 -11.18
CA THR A 203 39.38 -3.48 -12.09
C THR A 203 38.95 -4.91 -11.82
N PHE A 204 37.77 -5.29 -12.32
CA PHE A 204 37.37 -6.67 -12.42
C PHE A 204 37.79 -7.11 -13.81
N ASN A 205 38.89 -7.85 -13.84
CA ASN A 205 39.40 -8.50 -15.02
C ASN A 205 38.44 -9.66 -15.31
N PRO A 206 37.61 -9.62 -16.37
CA PRO A 206 36.73 -10.74 -16.66
C PRO A 206 37.61 -11.86 -17.17
N VAL A 207 37.67 -12.95 -16.39
CA VAL A 207 38.09 -14.25 -16.92
C VAL A 207 37.28 -14.47 -18.20
N THR A 208 37.98 -14.62 -19.31
CA THR A 208 37.42 -14.75 -20.67
C THR A 208 36.42 -15.90 -20.72
N GLY A 209 35.12 -15.59 -20.66
CA GLY A 209 34.05 -16.59 -20.76
C GLY A 209 32.71 -16.22 -20.13
N LEU A 210 32.62 -15.18 -19.29
CA LEU A 210 31.34 -14.72 -18.74
C LEU A 210 30.71 -13.65 -19.64
N SER A 211 29.53 -13.97 -20.17
CA SER A 211 28.62 -13.00 -20.81
C SER A 211 28.40 -11.82 -19.88
N TYR A 212 28.31 -10.61 -20.46
CA TYR A 212 28.00 -9.37 -19.74
C TYR A 212 26.83 -9.59 -18.76
N ILE A 213 27.10 -9.47 -17.47
CA ILE A 213 26.08 -9.41 -16.42
C ILE A 213 25.69 -7.94 -16.33
N PRO A 214 24.46 -7.54 -16.71
CA PRO A 214 24.03 -6.17 -16.54
C PRO A 214 24.13 -5.80 -15.06
N HIS A 215 24.74 -4.65 -14.76
CA HIS A 215 24.76 -4.11 -13.41
C HIS A 215 23.31 -3.86 -12.98
N ASP A 216 22.85 -4.56 -11.93
CA ASP A 216 21.61 -4.24 -11.25
C ASP A 216 21.82 -2.93 -10.46
N ASN A 217 21.71 -1.80 -11.15
CA ASN A 217 21.72 -0.46 -10.56
C ASN A 217 20.34 -0.08 -10.01
N THR A 218 19.43 -1.04 -9.76
CA THR A 218 18.19 -0.76 -9.04
C THR A 218 18.53 -0.54 -7.57
N ASP A 219 18.96 0.67 -7.23
CA ASP A 219 18.87 1.15 -5.87
C ASP A 219 17.37 1.14 -5.51
N ARG A 220 16.92 0.06 -4.88
CA ARG A 220 15.49 -0.17 -4.62
C ARG A 220 15.11 0.67 -3.42
N ASN A 221 14.88 1.96 -3.63
CA ASN A 221 14.19 2.77 -2.64
C ASN A 221 12.76 2.23 -2.49
N ARG A 222 12.56 1.29 -1.55
CA ARG A 222 11.29 0.59 -1.28
C ARG A 222 10.19 1.55 -0.83
N THR A 223 10.56 2.73 -0.34
CA THR A 223 9.65 3.71 0.27
C THR A 223 8.90 4.59 -0.74
N SER A 224 9.34 4.61 -2.01
CA SER A 224 8.70 5.43 -3.04
C SER A 224 7.40 4.79 -3.56
N PRO A 225 6.32 5.57 -3.72
CA PRO A 225 5.07 5.12 -4.35
C PRO A 225 5.25 4.55 -5.76
N LEU A 226 6.07 5.19 -6.59
CA LEU A 226 6.31 4.86 -7.98
C LEU A 226 7.80 4.73 -8.21
N ALA A 227 8.27 3.54 -8.58
CA ALA A 227 9.69 3.28 -8.77
C ALA A 227 9.98 2.75 -10.18
N PHE A 228 10.94 3.36 -10.88
CA PHE A 228 11.47 2.81 -12.12
C PHE A 228 12.36 1.61 -11.80
N THR A 229 11.98 0.42 -12.27
CA THR A 229 12.68 -0.84 -12.00
C THR A 229 13.35 -1.38 -13.27
N GLY A 230 14.07 -0.49 -13.96
CA GLY A 230 14.93 -0.79 -15.11
C GLY A 230 14.24 -0.76 -16.47
N ASN A 231 13.01 -1.28 -16.58
CA ASN A 231 12.26 -1.30 -17.86
C ASN A 231 10.74 -1.11 -17.70
N LYS A 232 10.30 -0.70 -16.50
CA LYS A 232 8.89 -0.56 -16.11
C LYS A 232 8.81 0.32 -14.87
N PHE A 233 7.61 0.82 -14.58
CA PHE A 233 7.32 1.52 -13.32
C PHE A 233 6.54 0.58 -12.40
N GLU A 234 6.99 0.46 -11.16
CA GLU A 234 6.30 -0.29 -10.12
C GLU A 234 5.51 0.68 -9.25
N PHE A 235 4.18 0.51 -9.23
CA PHE A 235 3.27 1.28 -8.39
C PHE A 235 2.92 0.49 -7.12
N ARG A 236 3.38 0.97 -5.96
CA ARG A 236 3.40 0.19 -4.71
C ARG A 236 2.26 0.53 -3.73
N MET A 237 1.43 1.50 -4.09
CA MET A 237 0.38 2.00 -3.18
C MET A 237 -0.88 1.15 -3.15
N LEU A 238 -1.10 0.31 -4.16
CA LEU A 238 -2.35 -0.44 -4.29
C LEU A 238 -2.52 -1.45 -3.14
N GLY A 239 -3.71 -1.44 -2.53
CA GLY A 239 -4.08 -2.34 -1.44
C GLY A 239 -4.18 -3.81 -1.88
N SER A 240 -3.82 -4.72 -0.98
CA SER A 240 -3.83 -6.18 -1.26
C SER A 240 -5.23 -6.75 -1.52
N SER A 241 -6.30 -6.13 -1.01
CA SER A 241 -7.68 -6.60 -1.25
C SER A 241 -8.32 -6.01 -2.50
N MET A 242 -7.77 -4.92 -3.02
CA MET A 242 -8.38 -4.12 -4.09
C MET A 242 -8.23 -4.74 -5.47
N SER A 243 -9.16 -4.44 -6.38
CA SER A 243 -8.94 -4.63 -7.81
C SER A 243 -7.92 -3.62 -8.33
N ALA A 244 -6.99 -4.07 -9.17
CA ALA A 244 -6.07 -3.18 -9.89
C ALA A 244 -6.76 -2.43 -11.06
N SER A 245 -8.03 -2.73 -11.36
CA SER A 245 -8.73 -2.15 -12.51
C SER A 245 -8.76 -0.62 -12.47
N PHE A 246 -9.21 -0.02 -11.36
CA PHE A 246 -9.36 1.44 -11.28
C PHE A 246 -8.00 2.16 -11.26
N SER A 247 -6.99 1.59 -10.58
CA SER A 247 -5.62 2.10 -10.64
C SER A 247 -5.06 2.08 -12.06
N ASN A 248 -5.30 0.99 -12.81
CA ASN A 248 -4.90 0.89 -14.20
C ASN A 248 -5.69 1.82 -15.12
N THR A 249 -7.00 2.01 -14.90
CA THR A 249 -7.78 3.02 -15.63
C THR A 249 -7.19 4.41 -15.42
N VAL A 250 -6.83 4.76 -14.18
CA VAL A 250 -6.20 6.05 -13.85
C VAL A 250 -4.82 6.16 -14.50
N LEU A 251 -3.92 5.19 -14.31
CA LEU A 251 -2.57 5.19 -14.90
C LEU A 251 -2.61 5.35 -16.42
N ASN A 252 -3.48 4.59 -17.09
CA ASN A 252 -3.64 4.68 -18.54
C ASN A 252 -4.25 6.02 -18.96
N ALA A 253 -5.24 6.55 -18.23
CA ALA A 253 -5.87 7.85 -18.55
C ALA A 253 -4.89 9.02 -18.43
N ILE A 254 -4.16 9.11 -17.32
CA ILE A 254 -3.19 10.19 -17.10
C ILE A 254 -2.02 10.10 -18.11
N MET A 255 -1.62 8.88 -18.48
CA MET A 255 -0.59 8.67 -19.48
C MET A 255 -1.10 9.06 -20.87
N ALA A 256 -2.33 8.67 -21.23
CA ALA A 256 -2.95 9.04 -22.51
C ALA A 256 -3.08 10.56 -22.66
N GLU A 257 -3.55 11.26 -21.64
CA GLU A 257 -3.63 12.73 -21.65
C GLU A 257 -2.25 13.37 -21.82
N SER A 258 -1.22 12.84 -21.15
CA SER A 258 0.14 13.34 -21.31
C SER A 258 0.72 13.06 -22.69
N LEU A 259 0.43 11.91 -23.28
CA LEU A 259 0.89 11.56 -24.61
C LEU A 259 0.15 12.36 -25.69
N ASN A 260 -1.14 12.64 -25.53
CA ASN A 260 -1.92 13.48 -26.44
C ASN A 260 -1.31 14.89 -26.54
N GLN A 261 -1.00 15.53 -25.42
CA GLN A 261 -0.36 16.86 -25.46
C GLN A 261 1.01 16.84 -26.15
N ILE A 262 1.81 15.79 -25.91
CA ILE A 262 3.09 15.62 -26.57
C ILE A 262 2.90 15.39 -28.08
N ALA A 263 1.89 14.60 -28.46
CA ALA A 263 1.55 14.33 -29.85
C ALA A 263 1.14 15.62 -30.58
N ASP A 264 0.27 16.44 -29.97
CA ASP A 264 -0.16 17.73 -30.51
C ASP A 264 1.03 18.67 -30.77
N GLU A 265 2.03 18.68 -29.86
CA GLU A 265 3.24 19.49 -30.03
C GLU A 265 4.20 18.98 -31.13
N LEU A 266 4.11 17.69 -31.47
CA LEU A 266 4.93 17.05 -32.50
C LEU A 266 4.22 16.98 -33.86
N GLU A 267 2.90 17.19 -33.88
CA GLU A 267 2.08 17.10 -35.08
C GLU A 267 2.51 18.12 -36.16
N GLY A 268 2.49 17.70 -37.42
CA GLY A 268 2.85 18.55 -38.57
C GLY A 268 4.35 18.68 -38.85
N ILE A 269 5.24 18.16 -38.00
CA ILE A 269 6.69 18.14 -38.25
C ILE A 269 7.03 17.03 -39.26
N LYS A 270 7.62 17.40 -40.40
CA LYS A 270 7.87 16.47 -41.52
C LYS A 270 9.20 15.72 -41.43
N TYR A 271 10.25 16.34 -40.88
CA TYR A 271 11.60 15.78 -40.89
C TYR A 271 11.95 15.17 -39.53
N ILE A 272 12.56 13.98 -39.56
CA ILE A 272 12.91 13.22 -38.34
C ILE A 272 13.91 13.95 -37.43
N GLN A 273 14.81 14.74 -38.00
CA GLN A 273 15.77 15.53 -37.22
C GLN A 273 15.06 16.62 -36.41
N ASP A 274 14.11 17.31 -37.01
CA ASP A 274 13.29 18.34 -36.37
C ASP A 274 12.41 17.73 -35.26
N ILE A 275 11.85 16.52 -35.50
CA ILE A 275 11.11 15.76 -34.48
C ILE A 275 12.02 15.47 -33.27
N ARG A 276 13.26 15.04 -33.51
CA ARG A 276 14.22 14.73 -32.44
C ARG A 276 14.56 15.98 -31.62
N GLU A 277 14.79 17.11 -32.27
CA GLU A 277 15.10 18.37 -31.60
C GLU A 277 13.90 18.90 -30.79
N LYS A 278 12.70 18.86 -31.38
CA LYS A 278 11.46 19.24 -30.70
C LYS A 278 11.17 18.31 -29.52
N ALA A 279 11.33 17.00 -29.66
CA ALA A 279 11.14 16.04 -28.57
C ALA A 279 12.10 16.28 -27.39
N LEU A 280 13.38 16.59 -27.66
CA LEU A 280 14.32 16.98 -26.60
C LEU A 280 13.90 18.29 -25.93
N THR A 281 13.33 19.24 -26.69
CA THR A 281 12.81 20.49 -26.14
C THR A 281 11.60 20.25 -25.24
N ILE A 282 10.66 19.39 -25.67
CA ILE A 282 9.53 18.95 -24.86
C ILE A 282 10.04 18.31 -23.56
N CYS A 283 10.98 17.37 -23.62
CA CYS A 283 11.56 16.73 -22.43
C CYS A 283 12.10 17.77 -21.43
N ARG A 284 12.85 18.79 -21.91
CA ARG A 284 13.36 19.87 -21.05
C ARG A 284 12.25 20.63 -20.35
N THR A 285 11.23 21.03 -21.10
CA THR A 285 10.08 21.76 -20.55
C THR A 285 9.31 20.92 -19.54
N LEU A 286 9.12 19.62 -19.80
CA LEU A 286 8.45 18.71 -18.88
C LEU A 286 9.24 18.53 -17.59
N ILE A 287 10.55 18.29 -17.67
CA ILE A 287 11.42 18.15 -16.50
C ILE A 287 11.42 19.46 -15.70
N GLU A 288 11.51 20.61 -16.36
CA GLU A 288 11.49 21.91 -15.68
C GLU A 288 10.23 22.09 -14.82
N LYS A 289 9.06 21.74 -15.37
CA LYS A 289 7.76 21.90 -14.73
C LYS A 289 7.48 20.82 -13.67
N HIS A 290 7.88 19.58 -13.93
CA HIS A 290 7.40 18.42 -13.16
C HIS A 290 8.47 17.73 -12.31
N LYS A 291 9.74 18.18 -12.32
CA LYS A 291 10.82 17.60 -11.49
C LYS A 291 10.54 17.62 -9.98
N ARG A 292 9.55 18.37 -9.50
CA ARG A 292 9.18 18.42 -8.08
C ARG A 292 8.76 17.04 -7.52
N ILE A 293 8.20 16.18 -8.37
CA ILE A 293 7.74 14.83 -8.02
C ILE A 293 8.89 13.82 -7.86
N LEU A 294 10.08 14.14 -8.37
CA LEU A 294 11.25 13.26 -8.31
C LEU A 294 11.84 13.29 -6.90
N PHE A 295 11.97 12.11 -6.29
CA PHE A 295 12.51 11.98 -4.95
C PHE A 295 13.22 10.64 -4.76
N SER A 296 14.47 10.73 -4.32
CA SER A 296 15.37 9.57 -4.16
C SER A 296 15.78 9.30 -2.71
N GLY A 297 15.25 10.06 -1.75
CA GLY A 297 15.54 9.89 -0.32
C GLY A 297 14.54 8.99 0.41
N ASP A 298 14.65 8.92 1.74
CA ASP A 298 13.73 8.18 2.59
C ASP A 298 12.34 8.84 2.65
N GLY A 299 11.34 8.15 2.09
CA GLY A 299 9.95 8.59 2.06
C GLY A 299 9.24 8.59 3.42
N TYR A 300 9.81 7.95 4.45
CA TYR A 300 9.23 7.95 5.80
C TYR A 300 9.68 9.12 6.66
N SER A 301 10.76 9.78 6.27
CA SER A 301 11.33 10.88 7.06
C SER A 301 10.35 12.06 7.20
N GLU A 302 10.31 12.66 8.40
CA GLU A 302 9.58 13.92 8.60
C GLU A 302 10.13 15.04 7.70
N GLU A 303 11.41 14.98 7.38
CA GLU A 303 12.06 15.89 6.44
C GLU A 303 11.47 15.79 5.04
N TRP A 304 11.16 14.56 4.56
CA TRP A 304 10.44 14.41 3.30
C TRP A 304 9.03 15.03 3.36
N ALA A 305 8.29 14.85 4.45
CA ALA A 305 6.96 15.44 4.58
C ALA A 305 7.01 16.99 4.53
N LYS A 306 8.01 17.62 5.16
CA LYS A 306 8.24 19.07 5.11
C LYS A 306 8.65 19.52 3.70
N GLU A 307 9.57 18.78 3.07
CA GLU A 307 10.08 19.08 1.74
C GLU A 307 9.00 18.92 0.66
N ALA A 308 8.21 17.85 0.71
CA ALA A 308 7.07 17.63 -0.18
C ALA A 308 6.06 18.79 -0.09
N LYS A 309 5.75 19.25 1.13
CA LYS A 309 4.91 20.43 1.35
C LYS A 309 5.53 21.70 0.74
N ARG A 310 6.84 21.91 0.91
CA ARG A 310 7.57 23.04 0.28
C ARG A 310 7.53 22.98 -1.25
N ARG A 311 7.55 21.77 -1.83
CA ARG A 311 7.42 21.51 -3.27
C ARG A 311 5.98 21.61 -3.79
N GLY A 312 4.99 21.74 -2.90
CA GLY A 312 3.57 21.76 -3.27
C GLY A 312 3.01 20.40 -3.64
N LEU A 313 3.62 19.30 -3.17
CA LEU A 313 3.08 17.95 -3.34
C LEU A 313 1.97 17.71 -2.30
N PRO A 314 0.82 17.17 -2.70
CA PRO A 314 -0.27 16.90 -1.78
C PRO A 314 0.05 15.74 -0.83
N ASN A 315 -0.47 15.81 0.39
CA ASN A 315 -0.36 14.77 1.41
C ASN A 315 -1.73 14.53 2.05
N VAL A 316 -2.60 13.80 1.34
CA VAL A 316 -3.94 13.45 1.81
C VAL A 316 -3.88 12.06 2.44
N LYS A 317 -3.85 12.03 3.77
CA LYS A 317 -3.69 10.78 4.53
C LYS A 317 -4.95 9.93 4.52
N SER A 318 -6.12 10.57 4.69
CA SER A 318 -7.41 9.90 4.76
C SER A 318 -7.90 9.44 3.40
N PHE A 319 -8.36 8.18 3.30
CA PHE A 319 -9.06 7.69 2.13
C PHE A 319 -10.28 8.54 1.81
N ILE A 320 -11.08 8.91 2.81
CA ILE A 320 -12.29 9.72 2.62
C ILE A 320 -11.97 11.05 1.96
N GLU A 321 -10.97 11.77 2.46
CA GLU A 321 -10.58 13.06 1.88
C GLU A 321 -10.05 12.91 0.45
N SER A 322 -9.42 11.79 0.12
CA SER A 322 -8.97 11.53 -1.25
C SER A 322 -10.12 11.36 -2.24
N THR A 323 -11.33 10.98 -1.80
CA THR A 323 -12.49 10.79 -2.69
C THR A 323 -12.96 12.07 -3.37
N GLU A 324 -12.71 13.23 -2.77
CA GLU A 324 -13.12 14.53 -3.33
C GLU A 324 -12.36 14.91 -4.61
N VAL A 325 -11.23 14.24 -4.89
CA VAL A 325 -10.50 14.45 -6.16
C VAL A 325 -11.35 14.12 -7.39
N LEU A 326 -12.39 13.28 -7.25
CA LEU A 326 -13.32 12.96 -8.35
C LEU A 326 -14.24 14.13 -8.73
N ASN A 327 -14.32 15.17 -7.90
CA ASN A 327 -15.01 16.42 -8.22
C ASN A 327 -14.08 17.48 -8.82
N ASP A 328 -12.76 17.24 -8.85
CA ASP A 328 -11.82 18.23 -9.37
C ASP A 328 -12.12 18.45 -10.87
N PRO A 329 -12.35 19.70 -11.32
CA PRO A 329 -12.63 19.99 -12.73
C PRO A 329 -11.58 19.43 -13.70
N SER A 330 -10.30 19.39 -13.29
CA SER A 330 -9.22 18.82 -14.09
C SER A 330 -9.33 17.30 -14.25
N VAL A 331 -9.85 16.60 -13.25
CA VAL A 331 -10.07 15.15 -13.24
C VAL A 331 -11.34 14.80 -14.00
N ILE A 332 -12.41 15.59 -13.84
CA ILE A 332 -13.62 15.45 -14.64
C ILE A 332 -13.27 15.64 -16.12
N ASN A 333 -12.52 16.68 -16.47
CA ASN A 333 -12.09 16.93 -17.84
C ASN A 333 -11.18 15.79 -18.37
N LEU A 334 -10.27 15.26 -17.56
CA LEU A 334 -9.42 14.12 -17.94
C LEU A 334 -10.26 12.94 -18.42
N PHE A 335 -11.22 12.50 -17.60
CA PHE A 335 -12.02 11.31 -17.94
C PHE A 335 -13.06 11.57 -19.03
N THR A 336 -13.69 12.74 -19.04
CA THR A 336 -14.72 13.07 -20.04
C THR A 336 -14.13 13.31 -21.43
N SER A 337 -13.00 14.00 -21.53
CA SER A 337 -12.32 14.22 -22.82
C SER A 337 -11.81 12.92 -23.46
N LEU A 338 -11.44 11.93 -22.64
CA LEU A 338 -11.04 10.59 -23.08
C LEU A 338 -12.24 9.63 -23.28
N ASN A 339 -13.47 10.07 -23.03
CA ASN A 339 -14.69 9.25 -23.06
C ASN A 339 -14.61 7.98 -22.18
N ILE A 340 -13.95 8.07 -21.03
CA ILE A 340 -13.81 6.96 -20.06
C ILE A 340 -14.97 6.97 -19.05
N TYR A 341 -15.26 8.15 -18.49
CA TYR A 341 -16.40 8.35 -17.59
C TYR A 341 -17.08 9.68 -17.90
N SER A 342 -18.40 9.71 -17.72
CA SER A 342 -19.18 10.94 -17.62
C SER A 342 -19.05 11.58 -16.23
N GLU A 343 -19.34 12.88 -16.13
CA GLU A 343 -19.39 13.60 -14.85
C GLU A 343 -20.35 12.94 -13.85
N LYS A 344 -21.49 12.41 -14.33
CA LYS A 344 -22.46 11.70 -13.49
C LYS A 344 -21.90 10.39 -12.93
N GLU A 345 -21.14 9.64 -13.72
CA GLU A 345 -20.49 8.40 -13.27
C GLU A 345 -19.39 8.68 -12.24
N LEU A 346 -18.60 9.75 -12.43
CA LEU A 346 -17.59 10.16 -11.45
C LEU A 346 -18.22 10.57 -10.12
N ALA A 347 -19.30 11.37 -10.17
CA ALA A 347 -20.05 11.75 -8.97
C ALA A 347 -20.66 10.53 -8.26
N ALA A 348 -21.21 9.57 -9.01
CA ALA A 348 -21.74 8.33 -8.46
C ALA A 348 -20.62 7.47 -7.81
N ASN A 349 -19.50 7.27 -8.50
CA ASN A 349 -18.35 6.54 -7.98
C ASN A 349 -17.84 7.14 -6.67
N ARG A 350 -17.74 8.46 -6.58
CA ARG A 350 -17.36 9.15 -5.34
C ARG A 350 -18.28 8.80 -4.18
N ILE A 351 -19.59 8.90 -4.38
CA ILE A 351 -20.59 8.58 -3.34
C ILE A 351 -20.49 7.10 -2.94
N ILE A 352 -20.35 6.19 -3.92
CA ILE A 352 -20.20 4.75 -3.66
C ILE A 352 -18.98 4.46 -2.79
N LEU A 353 -17.83 5.09 -3.07
CA LEU A 353 -16.60 4.92 -2.28
C LEU A 353 -16.78 5.43 -0.85
N GLN A 354 -17.47 6.56 -0.66
CA GLN A 354 -17.75 7.13 0.66
C GLN A 354 -18.70 6.24 1.46
N GLU A 355 -19.79 5.74 0.86
CA GLU A 355 -20.70 4.80 1.50
C GLU A 355 -20.03 3.47 1.84
N GLN A 356 -19.15 2.97 0.97
CA GLN A 356 -18.41 1.74 1.22
C GLN A 356 -17.52 1.90 2.46
N TYR A 357 -16.83 3.03 2.59
CA TYR A 357 -16.03 3.34 3.77
C TYR A 357 -16.87 3.36 5.04
N GLU A 358 -18.02 4.06 5.03
CA GLU A 358 -18.94 4.10 6.17
C GLU A 358 -19.40 2.69 6.57
N LYS A 359 -19.80 1.86 5.59
CA LYS A 359 -20.29 0.50 5.84
C LYS A 359 -19.22 -0.40 6.43
N ILE A 360 -17.99 -0.37 5.90
CA ILE A 360 -16.86 -1.16 6.40
C ILE A 360 -16.53 -0.74 7.84
N MET A 361 -16.31 0.56 8.07
CA MET A 361 -16.00 1.07 9.41
C MET A 361 -17.14 0.78 10.40
N GLY A 362 -18.38 0.83 9.96
CA GLY A 362 -19.52 0.46 10.80
C GLY A 362 -19.53 -1.01 11.22
N ILE A 363 -19.10 -1.92 10.33
CA ILE A 363 -18.94 -3.33 10.69
C ILE A 363 -17.82 -3.48 11.72
N GLU A 364 -16.69 -2.81 11.52
CA GLU A 364 -15.56 -2.86 12.46
C GLU A 364 -15.95 -2.33 13.85
N VAL A 365 -16.59 -1.14 13.92
CA VAL A 365 -17.04 -0.54 15.18
C VAL A 365 -18.01 -1.46 15.91
N ARG A 366 -19.04 -1.98 15.22
CA ARG A 366 -20.02 -2.88 15.82
C ARG A 366 -19.38 -4.18 16.32
N THR A 367 -18.49 -4.77 15.52
CA THR A 367 -17.76 -5.99 15.89
C THR A 367 -16.86 -5.74 17.11
N MET A 368 -16.16 -4.60 17.14
CA MET A 368 -15.28 -4.21 18.24
C MET A 368 -16.06 -4.05 19.55
N ILE A 369 -17.20 -3.36 19.51
CA ILE A 369 -18.11 -3.20 20.66
C ILE A 369 -18.66 -4.55 21.10
N GLU A 370 -19.09 -5.40 20.17
CA GLU A 370 -19.66 -6.70 20.46
C GLU A 370 -18.65 -7.62 21.15
N MET A 371 -17.44 -7.74 20.59
CA MET A 371 -16.35 -8.52 21.18
C MET A 371 -15.97 -7.99 22.57
N ALA A 372 -15.85 -6.67 22.72
CA ALA A 372 -15.50 -6.08 24.02
C ALA A 372 -16.60 -6.33 25.08
N ARG A 373 -17.88 -6.29 24.70
CA ARG A 373 -19.01 -6.51 25.60
C ARG A 373 -19.25 -7.98 25.95
N LYS A 374 -19.16 -8.87 24.96
CA LYS A 374 -19.58 -10.27 25.10
C LYS A 374 -18.43 -11.20 25.49
N ASP A 375 -17.20 -10.85 25.13
CA ASP A 375 -16.04 -11.70 25.39
C ASP A 375 -15.08 -11.07 26.41
N ILE A 376 -14.65 -9.83 26.19
CA ILE A 376 -13.61 -9.20 27.02
C ILE A 376 -14.10 -8.83 28.42
N LEU A 377 -15.17 -8.04 28.53
CA LEU A 377 -15.71 -7.60 29.83
C LEU A 377 -16.07 -8.80 30.73
N PRO A 378 -16.76 -9.86 30.25
CA PRO A 378 -17.01 -11.04 31.05
C PRO A 378 -15.72 -11.75 31.50
N SER A 379 -14.71 -11.81 30.64
CA SER A 379 -13.40 -12.39 30.99
C SER A 379 -12.72 -11.60 32.13
N GLN A 380 -12.69 -10.26 32.01
CA GLN A 380 -12.14 -9.39 33.05
C GLN A 380 -12.88 -9.54 34.38
N ILE A 381 -14.22 -9.60 34.34
CA ILE A 381 -15.05 -9.75 35.55
C ILE A 381 -14.82 -11.12 36.21
N ALA A 382 -14.73 -12.18 35.41
CA ALA A 382 -14.45 -13.52 35.92
C ALA A 382 -13.08 -13.59 36.62
N GLU A 383 -12.05 -13.00 36.01
CA GLU A 383 -10.71 -12.93 36.59
C GLU A 383 -10.68 -12.05 37.85
N LEU A 384 -11.34 -10.90 37.84
CA LEU A 384 -11.46 -10.03 39.02
C LEU A 384 -12.15 -10.75 40.19
N LYS A 385 -13.22 -11.49 39.91
CA LYS A 385 -13.93 -12.29 40.91
C LYS A 385 -12.99 -13.31 41.55
N PHE A 386 -12.22 -14.05 40.73
CA PHE A 386 -11.25 -15.03 41.22
C PHE A 386 -10.27 -14.42 42.23
N TYR A 387 -9.67 -13.27 41.90
CA TYR A 387 -8.74 -12.61 42.83
C TYR A 387 -9.44 -12.07 44.09
N ASN A 388 -10.66 -11.53 43.97
CA ASN A 388 -11.43 -11.05 45.11
C ASN A 388 -11.83 -12.18 46.08
N ASP A 389 -12.17 -13.37 45.57
CA ASP A 389 -12.47 -14.53 46.41
C ASP A 389 -11.25 -14.94 47.24
N ILE A 390 -10.04 -14.87 46.66
CA ILE A 390 -8.78 -15.12 47.37
C ILE A 390 -8.51 -14.04 48.43
N ILE A 391 -8.73 -12.76 48.09
CA ILE A 391 -8.56 -11.62 49.01
C ILE A 391 -9.50 -11.76 50.21
N ASN A 392 -10.76 -12.12 49.98
CA ASN A 392 -11.77 -12.30 51.02
C ASN A 392 -11.41 -13.46 51.96
N THR A 393 -10.84 -14.54 51.42
CA THR A 393 -10.44 -15.72 52.20
C THR A 393 -9.15 -15.49 53.00
N SER A 394 -8.15 -14.83 52.39
CA SER A 394 -6.80 -14.69 52.96
C SER A 394 -6.61 -13.41 53.78
N GLY A 395 -7.48 -12.41 53.60
CA GLY A 395 -7.46 -11.14 54.32
C GLY A 395 -6.09 -10.45 54.25
N LYS A 396 -5.54 -10.09 55.42
CA LYS A 396 -4.23 -9.41 55.53
C LYS A 396 -3.06 -10.24 55.01
N ASN A 397 -3.18 -11.57 54.99
CA ASN A 397 -2.12 -12.47 54.52
C ASN A 397 -2.07 -12.59 52.99
N THR A 398 -2.98 -11.94 52.27
CA THR A 398 -2.98 -11.96 50.79
C THR A 398 -1.65 -11.41 50.25
N PRO A 399 -1.00 -12.08 49.28
CA PRO A 399 0.16 -11.55 48.58
C PRO A 399 -0.12 -10.19 47.92
N LYS A 400 0.91 -9.32 47.87
CA LYS A 400 0.80 -8.00 47.23
C LYS A 400 0.37 -8.08 45.77
N PHE A 401 0.96 -9.03 45.02
CA PHE A 401 0.63 -9.26 43.61
C PHE A 401 -0.88 -9.38 43.36
N ILE A 402 -1.59 -10.18 44.16
CA ILE A 402 -3.03 -10.41 43.99
C ILE A 402 -3.84 -9.13 44.20
N ARG A 403 -3.52 -8.35 45.24
CA ARG A 403 -4.20 -7.07 45.52
C ARG A 403 -3.98 -6.05 44.41
N ASP A 404 -2.72 -5.89 44.00
CA ASP A 404 -2.36 -4.93 42.96
C ASP A 404 -3.02 -5.32 41.63
N HIS A 405 -2.98 -6.61 41.27
CA HIS A 405 -3.56 -7.12 40.03
C HIS A 405 -5.09 -7.00 39.99
N ALA A 406 -5.79 -7.33 41.09
CA ALA A 406 -7.23 -7.09 41.20
C ALA A 406 -7.59 -5.60 41.03
N SER A 407 -6.81 -4.69 41.63
CA SER A 407 -6.99 -3.25 41.46
C SER A 407 -6.78 -2.81 40.01
N THR A 408 -5.77 -3.37 39.33
CA THR A 408 -5.50 -3.07 37.91
C THR A 408 -6.64 -3.57 37.02
N ILE A 409 -7.09 -4.81 37.17
CA ILE A 409 -8.20 -5.35 36.39
C ILE A 409 -9.48 -4.54 36.63
N SER A 410 -9.79 -4.18 37.88
CA SER A 410 -10.94 -3.32 38.20
C SER A 410 -10.89 -2.00 37.44
N THR A 411 -9.72 -1.37 37.37
CA THR A 411 -9.52 -0.12 36.63
C THR A 411 -9.72 -0.34 35.12
N LEU A 412 -9.21 -1.44 34.58
CA LEU A 412 -9.33 -1.78 33.15
C LEU A 412 -10.79 -2.09 32.76
N ILE A 413 -11.58 -2.70 33.64
CA ILE A 413 -13.03 -2.91 33.43
C ILE A 413 -13.72 -1.57 33.25
N ASP A 414 -13.49 -0.61 34.16
CA ASP A 414 -14.10 0.72 34.08
C ASP A 414 -13.67 1.45 32.80
N GLN A 415 -12.38 1.38 32.44
CA GLN A 415 -11.87 1.97 31.20
C GLN A 415 -12.49 1.34 29.95
N THR A 416 -12.57 0.01 29.90
CA THR A 416 -13.16 -0.74 28.79
C THR A 416 -14.64 -0.37 28.64
N TYR A 417 -15.39 -0.36 29.75
CA TYR A 417 -16.80 0.01 29.77
C TYR A 417 -17.04 1.45 29.29
N GLN A 418 -16.28 2.41 29.81
CA GLN A 418 -16.38 3.81 29.39
C GLN A 418 -16.00 4.01 27.91
N ALA A 419 -14.98 3.31 27.42
CA ALA A 419 -14.56 3.38 26.03
C ALA A 419 -15.65 2.82 25.09
N ILE A 420 -16.30 1.71 25.46
CA ILE A 420 -17.44 1.16 24.73
C ILE A 420 -18.59 2.17 24.65
N GLN A 421 -19.00 2.75 25.79
CA GLN A 421 -20.09 3.74 25.81
C GLN A 421 -19.77 4.96 24.96
N SER A 422 -18.55 5.49 25.09
CA SER A 422 -18.11 6.65 24.32
C SER A 422 -18.11 6.38 22.83
N LEU A 423 -17.62 5.21 22.40
CA LEU A 423 -17.58 4.81 21.00
C LEU A 423 -18.99 4.61 20.43
N GLU A 424 -19.89 3.94 21.16
CA GLU A 424 -21.27 3.70 20.72
C GLU A 424 -22.06 5.01 20.59
N ASP A 425 -22.00 5.89 21.59
CA ASP A 425 -22.68 7.19 21.58
C ASP A 425 -22.16 8.08 20.45
N ALA A 426 -20.84 8.09 20.24
CA ALA A 426 -20.22 8.86 19.17
C ALA A 426 -20.60 8.31 17.80
N TRP A 427 -20.62 6.99 17.63
CA TRP A 427 -21.02 6.34 16.38
C TRP A 427 -22.46 6.71 16.00
N GLN A 428 -23.41 6.57 16.92
CA GLN A 428 -24.82 6.91 16.68
C GLN A 428 -25.01 8.37 16.25
N LYS A 429 -24.26 9.30 16.85
CA LYS A 429 -24.30 10.72 16.48
C LYS A 429 -23.61 11.01 15.14
N ALA A 430 -22.50 10.33 14.85
CA ALA A 430 -21.70 10.55 13.66
C ALA A 430 -22.42 10.07 12.38
N THR A 431 -23.21 9.00 12.46
CA THR A 431 -23.90 8.42 11.29
C THR A 431 -25.29 9.01 11.01
N THR A 432 -25.77 9.94 11.84
CA THR A 432 -27.13 10.53 11.72
C THR A 432 -27.12 11.95 11.18
N ILE A 433 -25.94 12.56 11.02
CA ILE A 433 -25.78 13.97 10.69
C ILE A 433 -24.86 14.13 9.49
N GLY A 434 -25.34 14.82 8.46
CA GLY A 434 -24.54 15.23 7.31
C GLY A 434 -24.72 14.37 6.06
N ASN A 435 -23.97 14.70 5.03
CA ASN A 435 -23.85 13.89 3.82
C ASN A 435 -22.79 12.77 3.98
N THR A 436 -22.69 11.86 3.02
CA THR A 436 -21.78 10.70 3.06
C THR A 436 -20.31 11.10 3.30
N PHE A 437 -19.88 12.24 2.77
CA PHE A 437 -18.52 12.75 2.98
C PHE A 437 -18.29 13.24 4.41
N GLU A 438 -19.21 14.05 4.95
CA GLU A 438 -19.15 14.56 6.33
C GLU A 438 -19.21 13.42 7.35
N VAL A 439 -20.05 12.42 7.10
CA VAL A 439 -20.10 11.18 7.90
C VAL A 439 -18.75 10.47 7.85
N GLY A 440 -18.18 10.28 6.67
CA GLY A 440 -16.84 9.69 6.50
C GLY A 440 -15.74 10.45 7.25
N GLN A 441 -15.76 11.80 7.22
CA GLN A 441 -14.81 12.62 7.98
C GLN A 441 -15.00 12.48 9.49
N ASN A 442 -16.25 12.46 9.96
CA ASN A 442 -16.55 12.22 11.38
C ASN A 442 -16.04 10.84 11.83
N ILE A 443 -16.18 9.81 10.99
CA ILE A 443 -15.63 8.48 11.26
C ILE A 443 -14.11 8.57 11.41
N TYR A 444 -13.42 9.11 10.41
CA TYR A 444 -11.95 9.19 10.43
C TYR A 444 -11.41 10.01 11.61
N TYR A 445 -11.96 11.20 11.88
CA TYR A 445 -11.39 12.12 12.87
C TYR A 445 -11.92 11.95 14.30
N LYS A 446 -13.13 11.38 14.48
CA LYS A 446 -13.76 11.25 15.80
C LYS A 446 -13.94 9.81 16.24
N ILE A 447 -14.28 8.90 15.33
CA ILE A 447 -14.55 7.49 15.68
C ILE A 447 -13.26 6.68 15.75
N ASN A 448 -12.36 6.81 14.78
CA ASN A 448 -11.10 6.04 14.80
C ASN A 448 -10.29 6.23 16.11
N PRO A 449 -10.13 7.46 16.65
CA PRO A 449 -9.46 7.63 17.95
C PRO A 449 -10.17 6.95 19.12
N LEU A 450 -11.49 6.81 19.07
CA LEU A 450 -12.26 6.10 20.10
C LEU A 450 -12.11 4.58 19.96
N MET A 451 -12.00 4.06 18.73
CA MET A 451 -11.62 2.67 18.48
C MET A 451 -10.22 2.41 19.06
N ASP A 452 -9.24 3.26 18.77
CA ASP A 452 -7.88 3.12 19.32
C ASP A 452 -7.87 3.14 20.86
N LYS A 453 -8.71 3.98 21.48
CA LYS A 453 -8.85 4.02 22.94
C LYS A 453 -9.42 2.72 23.51
N LEU A 454 -10.46 2.17 22.88
CA LEU A 454 -11.04 0.88 23.29
C LEU A 454 -10.00 -0.25 23.11
N ARG A 455 -9.30 -0.25 21.97
CA ARG A 455 -8.20 -1.20 21.72
C ARG A 455 -7.13 -1.12 22.79
N ALA A 456 -6.65 0.08 23.11
CA ALA A 456 -5.59 0.26 24.10
C ALA A 456 -5.96 -0.31 25.49
N SER A 457 -7.23 -0.21 25.90
CA SER A 457 -7.69 -0.78 27.16
C SER A 457 -7.74 -2.32 27.12
N VAL A 458 -8.22 -2.89 26.02
CA VAL A 458 -8.27 -4.36 25.82
C VAL A 458 -6.87 -4.96 25.69
N ASP A 459 -5.99 -4.33 24.90
CA ASP A 459 -4.60 -4.77 24.71
C ASP A 459 -3.81 -4.67 26.04
N ALA A 460 -4.13 -3.69 26.91
CA ALA A 460 -3.54 -3.60 28.24
C ALA A 460 -4.00 -4.75 29.17
N TYR A 461 -5.26 -5.18 29.05
CA TYR A 461 -5.76 -6.36 29.75
C TYR A 461 -5.11 -7.64 29.23
N GLU A 462 -5.06 -7.86 27.91
CA GLU A 462 -4.45 -9.05 27.30
C GLU A 462 -3.03 -9.31 27.81
N LYS A 463 -2.22 -8.25 28.00
CA LYS A 463 -0.84 -8.37 28.49
C LYS A 463 -0.71 -8.92 29.91
N ILE A 464 -1.74 -8.75 30.74
CA ILE A 464 -1.70 -9.14 32.15
C ILE A 464 -2.63 -10.31 32.47
N ALA A 465 -3.63 -10.54 31.63
CA ALA A 465 -4.67 -11.53 31.87
C ALA A 465 -4.09 -12.95 31.93
N ALA A 466 -4.58 -13.76 32.86
CA ALA A 466 -4.23 -15.17 32.82
C ALA A 466 -4.90 -15.86 31.61
N ARG A 467 -4.15 -16.76 30.94
CA ARG A 467 -4.66 -17.57 29.80
C ARG A 467 -5.93 -18.38 30.14
N GLU A 468 -6.17 -18.64 31.43
CA GLU A 468 -7.41 -19.29 31.87
C GLU A 468 -8.65 -18.43 31.64
N PHE A 469 -8.54 -17.10 31.73
CA PHE A 469 -9.67 -16.18 31.56
C PHE A 469 -9.72 -15.54 30.17
N TYR A 470 -8.57 -15.15 29.61
CA TYR A 470 -8.50 -14.56 28.27
C TYR A 470 -8.62 -15.65 27.19
N LYS A 471 -9.73 -15.65 26.43
CA LYS A 471 -10.07 -16.70 25.45
C LYS A 471 -9.76 -16.37 23.99
N LEU A 472 -9.45 -15.11 23.68
CA LEU A 472 -9.06 -14.76 22.31
C LEU A 472 -7.63 -15.24 22.06
N PRO A 473 -7.32 -15.72 20.84
CA PRO A 473 -5.95 -16.07 20.49
C PRO A 473 -5.08 -14.81 20.46
N SER A 474 -3.93 -14.87 21.12
CA SER A 474 -2.93 -13.80 21.08
C SER A 474 -2.23 -13.75 19.73
N TYR A 475 -1.51 -12.67 19.44
CA TYR A 475 -0.68 -12.60 18.24
C TYR A 475 0.39 -13.70 18.19
N GLU A 476 0.90 -14.15 19.34
CA GLU A 476 1.82 -15.29 19.40
C GLU A 476 1.14 -16.56 18.87
N ASP A 477 -0.10 -16.82 19.33
CA ASP A 477 -0.87 -17.99 18.93
C ASP A 477 -1.22 -17.95 17.43
N ILE A 478 -1.49 -16.77 16.87
CA ILE A 478 -1.89 -16.61 15.46
C ILE A 478 -0.69 -16.67 14.51
N LEU A 479 0.43 -16.03 14.86
CA LEU A 479 1.55 -15.79 13.94
C LEU A 479 2.59 -16.92 13.91
N PHE A 480 2.78 -17.65 15.02
CA PHE A 480 3.89 -18.60 15.14
C PHE A 480 3.47 -20.07 15.29
N ASN A 481 2.19 -20.38 15.51
CA ASN A 481 1.69 -21.76 15.61
C ASN A 481 1.08 -22.28 14.29
N ILE A 482 1.71 -21.95 13.14
CA ILE A 482 1.21 -22.24 11.78
C ILE A 482 1.71 -23.58 11.22
#